data_AF-A0A438MYG2-F1
#
_entry.id   AF-A0A438MYG2-F1
#
_cell.length_a   1.000
_cell.length_b   1.000
_cell.length_c   1.000
_cell.angle_alpha   90.00
_cell.angle_beta   90.00
_cell.angle_gamma   90.00
#
_symmetry.space_group_name_H-M   'P 1'
#
loop_
_entity.id
_entity.type
_entity.pdbx_description
1 polymer ?
#
loop_
_entity_poly.entity_id
_entity_poly.type
_entity_poly.pdbx_seq_one_letter_code
_entity_poly.pdbx_strand_id
1 'polypeptide(L)'
;MPPASRGALLCRLLLSSPPRPHTLSSHYIPLTRRYASPASSRPPVKLRKRKLTFPKQRDTKPESWDTLFSEQNAGNESLARSRLSEYTHEYPEIPKERFLDAYLSPTARRWLYRLLVYVPPLLLLYTEFPVSVEYVQGGSMTPTLNPEYDTNTPHGNMDTDTVIVQRLMFGNYLLRPKLSRWEIKRGDIVVYTQPVTGTRAIKRVVGVPGDVVIPLKGYTAIDGEDGDDDTGNATDDKDSRKKTGIVVPYNHIWVEGDVGVRKKSFDSNWYGPISQNLVDGFVKIVKSKDGWRVLQPDSETNEIYPAKRDGRVYENAVRDAQINPDQQALNQGWVDGTAERELNTLRMKRDVLPTSMRDPGMLAKLRSLYQEAATNMDIEDDKVRQIAAGIEEELGSAFEKAGLNRNGSRSLLPRQGPVAVEEEVAQQRLRAYLEKVEKSK
;
A
#
# COMPACT_ATOMS: atom_id res chain seq x y z
N MET A 1 46.63 -52.10 -32.31
CA MET A 1 46.35 -52.74 -31.00
C MET A 1 46.92 -51.84 -29.90
N PRO A 2 46.18 -51.63 -28.78
CA PRO A 2 46.38 -50.60 -27.76
C PRO A 2 47.03 -51.19 -26.47
N PRO A 3 47.02 -50.56 -25.27
CA PRO A 3 45.82 -50.28 -24.44
C PRO A 3 45.73 -48.82 -23.93
N ALA A 4 44.56 -48.17 -23.77
CA ALA A 4 43.39 -48.44 -22.91
C ALA A 4 43.66 -48.17 -21.41
N SER A 5 43.09 -47.12 -20.80
CA SER A 5 41.82 -47.08 -20.02
C SER A 5 42.14 -46.30 -18.71
N ARG A 6 41.30 -45.54 -17.99
CA ARG A 6 39.86 -45.51 -17.64
C ARG A 6 39.57 -44.02 -17.30
N GLY A 7 38.39 -43.42 -17.37
CA GLY A 7 37.02 -43.85 -17.56
C GLY A 7 36.17 -42.57 -17.57
N ALA A 8 35.17 -42.53 -18.45
CA ALA A 8 34.15 -41.51 -18.51
C ALA A 8 33.07 -41.79 -17.45
N LEU A 9 32.43 -40.74 -16.92
CA LEU A 9 30.99 -40.73 -16.66
C LEU A 9 30.48 -39.33 -16.28
N LEU A 10 29.28 -39.03 -16.81
CA LEU A 10 28.34 -37.97 -16.45
C LEU A 10 28.65 -36.55 -16.94
N CYS A 11 28.06 -36.21 -18.09
CA CYS A 11 27.08 -35.11 -18.18
C CYS A 11 26.45 -35.08 -19.59
N ARG A 12 25.39 -35.88 -19.76
CA ARG A 12 24.41 -35.71 -20.84
C ARG A 12 23.06 -35.59 -20.15
N LEU A 13 22.50 -34.38 -20.12
CA LEU A 13 21.06 -34.10 -20.21
C LEU A 13 20.83 -32.58 -20.09
N LEU A 14 19.88 -32.11 -20.90
CA LEU A 14 19.26 -30.78 -20.94
C LEU A 14 19.89 -29.74 -21.89
N LEU A 15 19.76 -30.01 -23.19
CA LEU A 15 19.48 -28.97 -24.18
C LEU A 15 18.33 -29.44 -25.08
N SER A 16 17.36 -28.53 -25.22
CA SER A 16 16.42 -28.30 -26.32
C SER A 16 15.39 -29.37 -26.74
N SER A 17 14.12 -29.06 -26.47
CA SER A 17 13.03 -29.24 -27.44
C SER A 17 12.09 -28.03 -27.34
N PRO A 18 11.74 -27.36 -28.44
CA PRO A 18 10.80 -26.24 -28.43
C PRO A 18 9.35 -26.76 -28.33
N PRO A 19 8.45 -26.08 -27.60
CA PRO A 19 7.04 -26.47 -27.61
C PRO A 19 6.39 -26.09 -28.95
N ARG A 20 5.67 -27.05 -29.55
CA ARG A 20 4.80 -26.86 -30.71
C ARG A 20 3.51 -26.13 -30.31
N PRO A 21 2.87 -25.40 -31.23
CA PRO A 21 1.66 -24.63 -30.95
C PRO A 21 0.45 -25.54 -30.77
N HIS A 22 -0.30 -25.32 -29.70
CA HIS A 22 -1.66 -25.86 -29.57
C HIS A 22 -2.61 -24.96 -30.34
N THR A 23 -3.17 -25.50 -31.43
CA THR A 23 -4.36 -24.98 -32.09
C THR A 23 -5.57 -25.22 -31.19
N LEU A 24 -6.13 -24.15 -30.61
CA LEU A 24 -7.46 -24.21 -30.01
C LEU A 24 -8.46 -23.55 -30.96
N SER A 25 -9.33 -24.42 -31.46
CA SER A 25 -10.51 -24.12 -32.25
C SER A 25 -11.36 -23.03 -31.59
N SER A 26 -11.63 -21.98 -32.36
CA SER A 26 -12.68 -20.99 -32.13
C SER A 26 -14.02 -21.70 -31.95
N HIS A 27 -14.61 -21.60 -30.76
CA HIS A 27 -16.05 -21.72 -30.57
C HIS A 27 -16.54 -20.39 -30.00
N TYR A 28 -17.14 -19.59 -30.87
CA TYR A 28 -17.97 -18.44 -30.51
C TYR A 28 -19.18 -18.92 -29.70
N ILE A 29 -19.36 -18.40 -28.50
CA ILE A 29 -20.62 -18.46 -27.77
C ILE A 29 -21.04 -17.01 -27.50
N PRO A 30 -22.14 -16.51 -28.09
CA PRO A 30 -22.64 -15.17 -27.79
C PRO A 30 -23.36 -15.20 -26.44
N LEU A 31 -22.84 -14.50 -25.44
CA LEU A 31 -23.55 -14.25 -24.18
C LEU A 31 -24.22 -12.88 -24.23
N THR A 32 -25.34 -12.82 -24.95
CA THR A 32 -26.44 -11.92 -24.56
C THR A 32 -27.18 -12.57 -23.40
N ARG A 33 -26.93 -12.16 -22.16
CA ARG A 33 -27.93 -12.34 -21.09
C ARG A 33 -27.83 -11.27 -20.02
N ARG A 34 -28.86 -10.42 -20.01
CA ARG A 34 -29.24 -9.54 -18.90
C ARG A 34 -29.27 -10.37 -17.61
N TYR A 35 -28.49 -9.96 -16.61
CA TYR A 35 -28.73 -10.41 -15.25
C TYR A 35 -29.83 -9.55 -14.64
N ALA A 36 -31.07 -10.04 -14.73
CA ALA A 36 -32.09 -9.74 -13.75
C ALA A 36 -31.78 -10.57 -12.50
N SER A 37 -31.56 -9.90 -11.37
CA SER A 37 -31.36 -10.55 -10.07
C SER A 37 -32.59 -11.35 -9.67
N PRO A 38 -32.51 -12.66 -9.41
CA PRO A 38 -33.61 -13.36 -8.77
C PRO A 38 -33.57 -13.06 -7.28
N ALA A 39 -34.62 -12.41 -6.78
CA ALA A 39 -34.88 -12.25 -5.35
C ALA A 39 -35.03 -13.63 -4.71
N SER A 40 -33.99 -14.12 -4.03
CA SER A 40 -34.07 -15.38 -3.28
C SER A 40 -34.68 -15.10 -1.91
N SER A 41 -35.94 -15.50 -1.74
CA SER A 41 -36.59 -15.65 -0.45
C SER A 41 -36.00 -16.85 0.29
N ARG A 42 -34.96 -16.63 1.10
CA ARG A 42 -34.53 -17.58 2.14
C ARG A 42 -34.48 -16.83 3.48
N PRO A 43 -35.13 -17.34 4.53
CA PRO A 43 -35.05 -16.71 5.83
C PRO A 43 -33.61 -16.84 6.39
N PRO A 44 -33.13 -15.85 7.16
CA PRO A 44 -31.78 -15.88 7.69
C PRO A 44 -31.63 -17.01 8.71
N VAL A 45 -30.67 -17.91 8.47
CA VAL A 45 -30.26 -18.94 9.43
C VAL A 45 -29.63 -18.23 10.63
N LYS A 46 -30.33 -18.24 11.77
CA LYS A 46 -29.81 -17.74 13.05
C LYS A 46 -28.74 -18.70 13.56
N LEU A 47 -27.47 -18.33 13.44
CA LEU A 47 -26.37 -19.00 14.11
C LEU A 47 -26.52 -18.83 15.64
N ARG A 48 -26.78 -19.94 16.33
CA ARG A 48 -26.92 -19.99 17.78
C ARG A 48 -25.54 -19.83 18.43
N LYS A 49 -25.26 -18.65 18.99
CA LYS A 49 -24.04 -18.40 19.78
C LYS A 49 -24.05 -19.32 21.01
N ARG A 50 -23.21 -20.35 21.01
CA ARG A 50 -23.00 -21.24 22.16
C ARG A 50 -22.06 -20.52 23.14
N LYS A 51 -22.58 -20.07 24.29
CA LYS A 51 -21.76 -19.57 25.40
C LYS A 51 -21.02 -20.77 26.02
N LEU A 52 -19.70 -20.77 25.94
CA LEU A 52 -18.84 -21.64 26.74
C LEU A 52 -18.87 -21.11 28.18
N THR A 53 -19.54 -21.82 29.08
CA THR A 53 -19.49 -21.57 30.53
C THR A 53 -18.44 -22.48 31.15
N PHE A 54 -17.36 -21.91 31.66
CA PHE A 54 -16.44 -22.61 32.55
C PHE A 54 -17.05 -22.64 33.97
N PRO A 55 -16.99 -23.77 34.69
CA PRO A 55 -17.47 -23.83 36.06
C PRO A 55 -16.58 -22.96 36.96
N LYS A 56 -17.23 -22.14 37.79
CA LYS A 56 -16.61 -21.25 38.76
C LYS A 56 -15.91 -22.09 39.83
N GLN A 57 -14.59 -21.94 39.95
CA GLN A 57 -13.77 -22.57 40.99
C GLN A 57 -14.29 -22.08 42.36
N ARG A 58 -14.63 -23.02 43.26
CA ARG A 58 -15.07 -22.69 44.62
C ARG A 58 -13.87 -22.19 45.43
N ASP A 59 -14.01 -21.01 46.02
CA ASP A 59 -13.10 -20.46 47.01
C ASP A 59 -13.22 -21.26 48.31
N THR A 60 -12.31 -22.22 48.54
CA THR A 60 -12.02 -22.73 49.89
C THR A 60 -10.53 -22.58 50.14
N LYS A 61 -10.16 -21.72 51.10
CA LYS A 61 -8.80 -21.55 51.60
C LYS A 61 -8.20 -22.91 51.98
N PRO A 62 -6.98 -23.28 51.54
CA PRO A 62 -6.31 -24.45 52.07
C PRO A 62 -5.70 -24.14 53.45
N GLU A 63 -6.03 -24.96 54.43
CA GLU A 63 -5.25 -25.10 55.65
C GLU A 63 -3.85 -25.68 55.33
N SER A 64 -2.88 -25.36 56.18
CA SER A 64 -1.44 -25.54 55.95
C SER A 64 -1.05 -26.96 55.50
N TRP A 65 -0.17 -27.01 54.50
CA TRP A 65 0.43 -28.21 53.90
C TRP A 65 1.30 -29.04 54.85
N ASP A 66 1.58 -28.53 56.05
CA ASP A 66 2.57 -29.12 56.96
C ASP A 66 2.00 -30.28 57.79
N THR A 67 0.68 -30.40 57.87
CA THR A 67 0.01 -31.41 58.72
C THR A 67 -0.30 -32.72 58.00
N LEU A 68 -0.25 -32.76 56.67
CA LEU A 68 -0.57 -33.98 55.90
C LEU A 68 0.60 -34.93 55.68
N PHE A 69 1.85 -34.50 55.92
CA PHE A 69 3.04 -35.26 55.51
C PHE A 69 3.96 -35.73 56.64
N SER A 70 3.64 -35.48 57.92
CA SER A 70 4.58 -35.78 59.02
C SER A 70 4.48 -37.18 59.64
N GLU A 71 3.41 -37.96 59.41
CA GLU A 71 3.24 -39.26 60.11
C GLU A 71 3.44 -40.51 59.25
N GLN A 72 3.60 -40.40 57.92
CA GLN A 72 3.62 -41.59 57.04
C GLN A 72 4.98 -41.99 56.44
N ASN A 73 6.06 -41.23 56.67
CA ASN A 73 7.31 -41.40 55.92
C ASN A 73 8.48 -42.08 56.65
N ALA A 74 8.40 -42.38 57.96
CA ALA A 74 9.54 -42.99 58.66
C ALA A 74 9.76 -44.49 58.32
N GLY A 75 8.71 -45.21 57.92
CA GLY A 75 8.79 -46.64 57.59
C GLY A 75 9.14 -46.98 56.14
N ASN A 76 8.93 -46.03 55.22
CA ASN A 76 9.03 -46.29 53.77
C ASN A 76 10.38 -45.88 53.15
N GLU A 77 11.21 -45.09 53.86
CA GLU A 77 12.52 -44.67 53.33
C GLU A 77 13.51 -45.84 53.19
N SER A 78 13.49 -46.83 54.08
CA SER A 78 14.40 -47.98 54.02
C SER A 78 14.04 -48.95 52.88
N LEU A 79 12.76 -49.13 52.60
CA LEU A 79 12.25 -49.96 51.52
C LEU A 79 12.34 -49.26 50.14
N ALA A 80 12.28 -47.93 50.12
CA ALA A 80 12.53 -47.13 48.93
C ALA A 80 14.03 -47.12 48.57
N ARG A 81 14.94 -47.04 49.56
CA ARG A 81 16.39 -47.07 49.33
C ARG A 81 16.88 -48.42 48.79
N SER A 82 16.32 -49.55 49.22
CA SER A 82 16.69 -50.87 48.68
C SER A 82 16.15 -51.13 47.27
N ARG A 83 15.02 -50.53 46.89
CA ARG A 83 14.48 -50.59 45.52
C ARG A 83 15.13 -49.60 44.56
N LEU A 84 15.69 -48.49 45.07
CA LEU A 84 16.39 -47.50 44.25
C LEU A 84 17.80 -47.94 43.81
N SER A 85 18.46 -48.84 44.55
CA SER A 85 19.75 -49.41 44.11
C SER A 85 19.62 -50.47 43.02
N GLU A 86 18.41 -50.97 42.77
CA GLU A 86 18.14 -51.99 41.75
C GLU A 86 17.73 -51.36 40.40
N TYR A 87 17.56 -50.03 40.35
CA TYR A 87 17.13 -49.29 39.16
C TYR A 87 18.04 -48.10 38.85
N THR A 88 19.36 -48.31 38.84
CA THR A 88 20.26 -47.43 38.08
C THR A 88 20.25 -47.85 36.63
N HIS A 89 19.21 -47.48 35.88
CA HIS A 89 19.34 -47.38 34.44
C HIS A 89 20.23 -46.17 34.16
N GLU A 90 21.47 -46.41 33.72
CA GLU A 90 22.29 -45.40 33.07
C GLU A 90 21.48 -44.80 31.93
N TYR A 91 21.04 -43.55 32.10
CA TYR A 91 20.53 -42.78 30.97
C TYR A 91 21.71 -42.50 30.06
N PRO A 92 21.69 -42.92 28.78
CA PRO A 92 22.73 -42.52 27.86
C PRO A 92 22.71 -41.00 27.76
N GLU A 93 23.86 -40.36 27.99
CA GLU A 93 24.02 -38.93 27.77
C GLU A 93 23.59 -38.62 26.33
N ILE A 94 22.50 -37.87 26.17
CA ILE A 94 22.07 -37.42 24.84
C ILE A 94 23.19 -36.51 24.31
N PRO A 95 23.88 -36.88 23.22
CA PRO A 95 24.98 -36.07 22.71
C PRO A 95 24.42 -34.69 22.35
N LYS A 96 25.00 -33.61 22.91
CA LYS A 96 24.74 -32.22 22.48
C LYS A 96 25.34 -31.92 21.10
N GLU A 97 25.51 -32.94 20.28
CA GLU A 97 25.87 -32.82 18.87
C GLU A 97 24.70 -32.08 18.22
N ARG A 98 24.91 -30.80 17.86
CA ARG A 98 23.89 -30.08 17.08
C ARG A 98 23.68 -30.94 15.85
N PHE A 99 22.45 -31.27 15.49
CA PHE A 99 22.12 -32.23 14.42
C PHE A 99 22.99 -32.09 13.14
N LEU A 100 23.44 -30.88 12.80
CA LEU A 100 24.32 -30.63 11.65
C LEU A 100 25.79 -31.05 11.85
N ASP A 101 26.27 -31.19 13.09
CA ASP A 101 27.65 -31.56 13.45
C ASP A 101 27.92 -33.05 13.20
N ALA A 102 26.89 -33.91 13.30
CA ALA A 102 26.99 -35.34 13.03
C ALA A 102 27.00 -35.71 11.53
N TYR A 103 26.47 -34.84 10.66
CA TYR A 103 26.24 -35.17 9.24
C TYR A 103 26.96 -34.27 8.23
N LEU A 104 27.49 -33.11 8.63
CA LEU A 104 28.15 -32.16 7.72
C LEU A 104 29.58 -31.84 8.16
N SER A 105 30.50 -31.82 7.19
CA SER A 105 31.87 -31.38 7.44
C SER A 105 31.93 -29.91 7.87
N PRO A 106 32.98 -29.47 8.61
CA PRO A 106 33.13 -28.08 9.04
C PRO A 106 33.12 -27.07 7.87
N THR A 107 33.59 -27.49 6.70
CA THR A 107 33.56 -26.69 5.47
C THR A 107 32.15 -26.60 4.89
N ALA A 108 31.40 -27.70 4.87
CA ALA A 108 30.01 -27.72 4.41
C ALA A 108 29.10 -26.87 5.32
N ARG A 109 29.31 -26.89 6.64
CA ARG A 109 28.58 -26.03 7.59
C ARG A 109 28.82 -24.54 7.36
N ARG A 110 30.07 -24.13 7.10
CA ARG A 110 30.41 -22.74 6.75
C ARG A 110 29.75 -22.33 5.44
N TRP A 111 29.72 -23.22 4.45
CA TRP A 111 29.04 -23.00 3.18
C TRP A 111 27.52 -22.86 3.35
N LEU A 112 26.88 -23.74 4.12
CA LEU A 112 25.45 -23.70 4.40
C LEU A 112 25.07 -22.42 5.16
N TYR A 113 25.88 -22.00 6.14
CA TYR A 113 25.67 -20.73 6.84
C TYR A 113 25.78 -19.53 5.88
N ARG A 114 26.81 -19.50 5.02
CA ARG A 114 26.94 -18.45 3.99
C ARG A 114 25.75 -18.43 3.04
N LEU A 115 25.26 -19.59 2.63
CA LEU A 115 24.07 -19.70 1.79
C LEU A 115 22.85 -19.12 2.51
N LEU A 116 22.59 -19.55 3.74
CA LEU A 116 21.42 -19.09 4.52
C LEU A 116 21.49 -17.61 4.87
N VAL A 117 22.69 -17.06 5.06
CA VAL A 117 22.89 -15.63 5.40
C VAL A 117 22.86 -14.74 4.16
N TYR A 118 23.47 -15.13 3.04
CA TYR A 118 23.60 -14.26 1.86
C TYR A 118 22.50 -14.45 0.81
N VAL A 119 21.96 -15.67 0.66
CA VAL A 119 20.93 -15.93 -0.36
C VAL A 119 19.63 -15.18 -0.11
N PRO A 120 19.06 -15.13 1.11
CA PRO A 120 17.82 -14.39 1.32
C PRO A 120 17.94 -12.88 1.05
N PRO A 121 18.99 -12.16 1.51
CA PRO A 121 19.20 -10.76 1.13
C PRO A 121 19.43 -10.55 -0.36
N LEU A 122 20.18 -11.43 -1.02
CA LEU A 122 20.41 -11.35 -2.48
C LEU A 122 19.14 -11.62 -3.28
N LEU A 123 18.33 -12.59 -2.85
CA LEU A 123 17.05 -12.91 -3.48
C LEU A 123 16.06 -11.77 -3.30
N LEU A 124 16.00 -11.17 -2.10
CA LEU A 124 15.24 -9.95 -1.85
C LEU A 124 15.71 -8.82 -2.77
N LEU A 125 17.01 -8.55 -2.83
CA LEU A 125 17.56 -7.50 -3.70
C LEU A 125 17.22 -7.73 -5.19
N TYR A 126 17.27 -8.99 -5.64
CA TYR A 126 16.89 -9.35 -7.00
C TYR A 126 15.40 -9.15 -7.28
N THR A 127 14.53 -9.57 -6.35
CA THR A 127 13.07 -9.37 -6.49
C THR A 127 12.67 -7.91 -6.41
N GLU A 128 13.48 -7.09 -5.73
CA GLU A 128 13.25 -5.67 -5.49
C GLU A 128 13.88 -4.78 -6.55
N PHE A 129 14.51 -5.36 -7.58
CA PHE A 129 15.22 -4.57 -8.56
C PHE A 129 14.21 -3.76 -9.40
N PRO A 130 14.25 -2.41 -9.37
CA PRO A 130 13.21 -1.56 -9.91
C PRO A 130 13.31 -1.38 -11.43
N VAL A 131 13.87 -2.35 -12.14
CA VAL A 131 14.12 -2.27 -13.58
C VAL A 131 13.67 -3.55 -14.26
N SER A 132 12.81 -3.43 -15.26
CA SER A 132 12.41 -4.53 -16.14
C SER A 132 12.71 -4.22 -17.59
N VAL A 133 13.05 -5.26 -18.35
CA VAL A 133 13.23 -5.19 -19.80
C VAL A 133 11.97 -5.72 -20.45
N GLU A 134 11.38 -4.95 -21.36
CA GLU A 134 10.15 -5.29 -22.07
C GLU A 134 10.30 -5.13 -23.59
N TYR A 135 9.49 -5.83 -24.37
CA TYR A 135 9.53 -5.84 -25.83
C TYR A 135 8.26 -5.20 -26.40
N VAL A 136 8.41 -4.31 -27.37
CA VAL A 136 7.31 -3.57 -28.00
C VAL A 136 6.99 -4.19 -29.35
N GLN A 137 5.80 -4.80 -29.47
CA GLN A 137 5.38 -5.54 -30.66
C GLN A 137 4.34 -4.78 -31.54
N GLY A 138 3.79 -3.65 -31.07
CA GLY A 138 2.70 -2.94 -31.76
C GLY A 138 3.05 -1.52 -32.20
N GLY A 139 2.32 -1.00 -33.18
CA GLY A 139 2.50 0.33 -33.78
C GLY A 139 1.77 1.49 -33.10
N SER A 140 1.14 1.28 -31.94
CA SER A 140 0.37 2.36 -31.28
C SER A 140 1.25 3.54 -30.85
N MET A 141 2.54 3.28 -30.64
CA MET A 141 3.53 4.26 -30.19
C MET A 141 4.46 4.75 -31.31
N THR A 142 4.16 4.41 -32.57
CA THR A 142 4.86 4.90 -33.75
C THR A 142 4.57 6.40 -33.92
N PRO A 143 5.57 7.27 -34.20
CA PRO A 143 6.94 6.94 -34.61
C PRO A 143 7.93 6.78 -33.45
N THR A 144 7.53 7.05 -32.21
CA THR A 144 8.47 7.01 -31.08
C THR A 144 8.97 5.59 -30.88
N LEU A 145 8.10 4.63 -30.57
CA LEU A 145 8.48 3.22 -30.47
C LEU A 145 8.06 2.51 -31.76
N ASN A 146 8.94 1.64 -32.24
CA ASN A 146 8.79 0.89 -33.47
C ASN A 146 8.49 1.79 -34.69
N PRO A 147 9.47 2.61 -35.13
CA PRO A 147 9.27 3.58 -36.23
C PRO A 147 8.96 2.90 -37.58
N GLU A 148 9.49 1.69 -37.81
CA GLU A 148 9.32 0.92 -39.05
C GLU A 148 8.09 0.01 -39.02
N TYR A 149 7.17 0.22 -38.09
CA TYR A 149 5.95 -0.59 -38.00
C TYR A 149 5.05 -0.33 -39.22
N ASP A 150 5.01 -1.30 -40.13
CA ASP A 150 4.11 -1.24 -41.28
C ASP A 150 2.67 -1.56 -40.85
N THR A 151 1.79 -0.59 -41.02
CA THR A 151 0.35 -0.77 -40.71
C THR A 151 -0.41 -1.55 -41.78
N ASN A 152 0.21 -1.86 -42.93
CA ASN A 152 -0.44 -2.52 -44.07
C ASN A 152 -0.24 -4.04 -44.09
N THR A 153 0.69 -4.57 -43.28
CA THR A 153 0.91 -6.01 -43.17
C THR A 153 0.19 -6.59 -41.94
N PRO A 154 -0.52 -7.73 -42.04
CA PRO A 154 -1.33 -8.29 -40.95
C PRO A 154 -0.55 -8.65 -39.66
N HIS A 155 0.78 -8.70 -39.73
CA HIS A 155 1.66 -9.03 -38.61
C HIS A 155 2.66 -7.91 -38.26
N GLY A 156 2.63 -6.78 -38.98
CA GLY A 156 3.70 -5.78 -38.94
C GLY A 156 5.07 -6.35 -39.32
N ASN A 157 6.08 -5.50 -39.43
CA ASN A 157 7.46 -5.98 -39.47
C ASN A 157 7.80 -6.63 -38.11
N MET A 158 8.53 -7.75 -38.11
CA MET A 158 8.89 -8.51 -36.90
C MET A 158 9.90 -7.79 -35.99
N ASP A 159 10.28 -6.56 -36.34
CA ASP A 159 11.23 -5.77 -35.58
C ASP A 159 10.57 -5.19 -34.33
N THR A 160 11.06 -5.63 -33.18
CA THR A 160 10.56 -5.21 -31.87
C THR A 160 11.58 -4.32 -31.18
N ASP A 161 11.19 -3.11 -30.79
CA ASP A 161 12.01 -2.29 -29.91
C ASP A 161 12.06 -2.93 -28.51
N THR A 162 13.23 -2.87 -27.87
CA THR A 162 13.40 -3.30 -26.49
C THR A 162 13.41 -2.06 -25.59
N VAL A 163 12.62 -2.05 -24.53
CA VAL A 163 12.50 -0.91 -23.62
C VAL A 163 12.91 -1.30 -22.21
N ILE A 164 13.62 -0.40 -21.55
CA ILE A 164 13.97 -0.52 -20.13
C ILE A 164 12.97 0.33 -19.36
N VAL A 165 12.22 -0.36 -18.51
CA VAL A 165 11.16 0.19 -17.69
C VAL A 165 11.65 0.28 -16.27
N GLN A 166 11.58 1.49 -15.71
CA GLN A 166 11.71 1.71 -14.28
C GLN A 166 10.38 1.34 -13.62
N ARG A 167 10.33 0.19 -12.94
CA ARG A 167 9.12 -0.29 -12.26
C ARG A 167 8.80 0.59 -11.07
N LEU A 168 7.54 0.97 -10.97
CA LEU A 168 6.98 1.59 -9.79
C LEU A 168 6.78 0.49 -8.74
N MET A 169 7.53 0.60 -7.65
CA MET A 169 7.46 -0.35 -6.54
C MET A 169 6.23 -0.05 -5.69
N PHE A 170 5.08 -0.64 -6.03
CA PHE A 170 3.87 -0.55 -5.21
C PHE A 170 3.82 -1.68 -4.18
N GLY A 171 3.86 -1.29 -2.90
CA GLY A 171 3.00 -1.93 -1.90
C GLY A 171 3.67 -2.79 -0.84
N ASN A 172 4.63 -3.66 -1.15
CA ASN A 172 5.16 -4.60 -0.17
C ASN A 172 6.66 -4.41 0.07
N TYR A 173 7.13 -4.93 1.20
CA TYR A 173 8.52 -5.08 1.65
C TYR A 173 9.09 -4.05 2.65
N LEU A 174 9.86 -4.62 3.59
CA LEU A 174 10.29 -4.07 4.88
C LEU A 174 11.22 -2.83 4.80
N LEU A 175 11.70 -2.49 3.61
CA LEU A 175 12.70 -1.45 3.38
C LEU A 175 12.08 -0.35 2.53
N ARG A 176 11.25 0.49 3.14
CA ARG A 176 10.83 1.75 2.53
C ARG A 176 11.88 2.84 2.81
N PRO A 177 12.81 3.17 1.91
CA PRO A 177 13.19 4.56 1.81
C PRO A 177 11.91 5.34 1.47
N LYS A 178 11.69 6.49 2.12
CA LYS A 178 10.68 7.48 1.70
C LYS A 178 11.09 8.04 0.34
N LEU A 179 11.02 7.22 -0.71
CA LEU A 179 11.15 7.72 -2.07
C LEU A 179 9.92 8.59 -2.34
N SER A 180 10.18 9.78 -2.89
CA SER A 180 9.14 10.70 -3.32
C SER A 180 8.10 9.94 -4.14
N ARG A 181 6.81 10.21 -3.95
CA ARG A 181 5.79 9.72 -4.89
C ARG A 181 6.26 10.15 -6.28
N TRP A 182 6.44 9.18 -7.17
CA TRP A 182 6.83 9.46 -8.54
C TRP A 182 5.77 10.37 -9.15
N GLU A 183 6.15 11.60 -9.43
CA GLU A 183 5.26 12.57 -10.06
C GLU A 183 5.21 12.25 -11.55
N ILE A 184 4.06 11.75 -12.01
CA ILE A 184 3.83 11.48 -13.41
C ILE A 184 3.74 12.81 -14.14
N LYS A 185 4.60 13.03 -15.13
CA LYS A 185 4.62 14.27 -15.92
C LYS A 185 3.97 14.06 -17.27
N ARG A 186 3.47 15.16 -17.84
CA ARG A 186 3.01 15.19 -19.24
C ARG A 186 4.18 14.79 -20.15
N GLY A 187 3.91 13.98 -21.16
CA GLY A 187 4.91 13.46 -22.09
C GLY A 187 5.63 12.19 -21.64
N ASP A 188 5.52 11.78 -20.37
CA ASP A 188 6.11 10.51 -19.90
C ASP A 188 5.53 9.32 -20.67
N ILE A 189 6.37 8.31 -20.95
CA ILE A 189 5.91 7.05 -21.51
C ILE A 189 5.78 6.04 -20.38
N VAL A 190 4.57 5.55 -20.19
CA VAL A 190 4.22 4.68 -19.07
C VAL A 190 3.83 3.29 -19.58
N VAL A 191 4.23 2.28 -18.81
CA VAL A 191 3.70 0.93 -18.92
C VAL A 191 2.62 0.79 -17.86
N TYR A 192 1.43 0.36 -18.25
CA TYR A 192 0.30 0.23 -17.33
C TYR A 192 -0.55 -0.98 -17.71
N THR A 193 -1.36 -1.43 -16.75
CA THR A 193 -2.35 -2.47 -16.96
C THR A 193 -3.64 -1.85 -17.48
N GLN A 194 -4.09 -2.25 -18.67
CA GLN A 194 -5.32 -1.70 -19.28
C GLN A 194 -6.56 -2.06 -18.46
N PRO A 195 -7.47 -1.10 -18.21
CA PRO A 195 -8.64 -1.33 -17.34
C PRO A 195 -9.68 -2.27 -17.96
N VAL A 196 -9.79 -2.30 -19.29
CA VAL A 196 -10.82 -3.10 -20.00
C VAL A 196 -10.36 -4.54 -20.22
N THR A 197 -9.12 -4.74 -20.69
CA THR A 197 -8.59 -6.04 -21.10
C THR A 197 -7.69 -6.68 -20.05
N GLY A 198 -7.16 -5.92 -19.10
CA GLY A 198 -6.16 -6.38 -18.13
C GLY A 198 -4.78 -6.65 -18.75
N THR A 199 -4.57 -6.34 -20.02
CA THR A 199 -3.29 -6.51 -20.72
C THR A 199 -2.35 -5.34 -20.46
N ARG A 200 -1.04 -5.60 -20.44
CA ARG A 200 -0.04 -4.53 -20.28
C ARG A 200 0.07 -3.74 -21.59
N ALA A 201 0.00 -2.42 -21.48
CA ALA A 201 0.13 -1.53 -22.61
C ALA A 201 1.13 -0.42 -22.33
N ILE A 202 1.77 0.06 -23.40
CA ILE A 202 2.68 1.20 -23.38
C ILE A 202 1.98 2.34 -24.10
N LYS A 203 1.85 3.47 -23.40
CA LYS A 203 1.21 4.70 -23.91
C LYS A 203 1.93 5.93 -23.36
N ARG A 204 1.70 7.06 -23.98
CA ARG A 204 2.22 8.36 -23.53
C ARG A 204 1.19 9.06 -22.66
N VAL A 205 1.64 9.68 -21.58
CA VAL A 205 0.83 10.55 -20.73
C VAL A 205 0.61 11.87 -21.46
N VAL A 206 -0.66 12.16 -21.75
CA VAL A 206 -1.10 13.38 -22.43
C VAL A 206 -1.67 14.39 -21.44
N GLY A 207 -2.44 13.91 -20.45
CA GLY A 207 -3.04 14.76 -19.42
C GLY A 207 -2.81 14.20 -18.03
N VAL A 208 -2.59 15.09 -17.07
CA VAL A 208 -2.44 14.81 -15.64
C VAL A 208 -3.61 15.43 -14.86
N PRO A 209 -3.78 15.16 -13.55
CA PRO A 209 -4.92 15.69 -12.79
C PRO A 209 -5.09 17.21 -12.93
N GLY A 210 -6.32 17.64 -13.18
CA GLY A 210 -6.66 19.05 -13.40
C GLY A 210 -6.54 19.53 -14.85
N ASP A 211 -6.00 18.72 -15.76
CA ASP A 211 -6.00 19.04 -17.19
C ASP A 211 -7.38 18.82 -17.81
N VAL A 212 -7.66 19.59 -18.87
CA VAL A 212 -8.80 19.35 -19.74
C VAL A 212 -8.30 18.84 -21.08
N VAL A 213 -8.69 17.62 -21.45
CA VAL A 213 -8.29 16.97 -22.70
C VAL A 213 -9.50 16.86 -23.62
N ILE A 214 -9.33 17.29 -24.86
CA ILE A 214 -10.28 17.04 -25.95
C ILE A 214 -9.92 15.69 -26.58
N PRO A 215 -10.79 14.66 -26.47
CA PRO A 215 -10.54 13.37 -27.09
C PRO A 215 -10.68 13.41 -28.61
N LEU A 216 -10.20 12.35 -29.26
CA LEU A 216 -10.39 12.11 -30.69
C LEU A 216 -11.86 11.76 -31.02
N LYS A 217 -12.28 12.03 -32.28
CA LYS A 217 -13.67 11.78 -32.75
C LYS A 217 -14.13 10.35 -32.48
N GLY A 218 -15.39 10.23 -32.07
CA GLY A 218 -16.14 9.04 -31.70
C GLY A 218 -16.03 8.68 -30.22
N TYR A 219 -15.53 9.59 -29.37
CA TYR A 219 -15.51 9.34 -27.93
C TYR A 219 -16.94 9.40 -27.39
N THR A 220 -17.46 8.25 -26.96
CA THR A 220 -18.90 8.04 -26.70
C THR A 220 -19.50 9.03 -25.70
N ALA A 221 -18.73 9.48 -24.71
CA ALA A 221 -19.24 10.43 -23.71
C ALA A 221 -19.42 11.86 -24.24
N ILE A 222 -18.85 12.19 -25.41
CA ILE A 222 -18.87 13.53 -26.00
C ILE A 222 -19.61 13.54 -27.34
N ASP A 223 -19.32 12.57 -28.20
CA ASP A 223 -19.88 12.51 -29.55
C ASP A 223 -21.24 11.78 -29.61
N GLY A 224 -21.69 11.19 -28.50
CA GLY A 224 -22.89 10.34 -28.46
C GLY A 224 -22.67 8.96 -29.10
N GLU A 225 -23.67 8.08 -28.98
CA GLU A 225 -23.62 6.71 -29.51
C GLU A 225 -23.71 6.66 -31.06
N ASP A 226 -24.06 7.78 -31.70
CA ASP A 226 -24.20 7.95 -33.16
C ASP A 226 -23.03 8.71 -33.82
N GLY A 227 -21.95 9.00 -33.07
CA GLY A 227 -20.82 9.85 -33.51
C GLY A 227 -19.86 9.23 -34.54
N ASP A 228 -20.16 8.02 -34.98
CA ASP A 228 -19.37 7.15 -35.86
C ASP A 228 -19.63 7.39 -37.35
N ASP A 229 -20.24 8.52 -37.71
CA ASP A 229 -20.45 8.87 -39.11
C ASP A 229 -19.11 9.18 -39.80
N ASP A 230 -18.52 8.15 -40.41
CA ASP A 230 -17.38 8.24 -41.32
C ASP A 230 -17.80 8.90 -42.66
N THR A 231 -19.03 9.39 -42.76
CA THR A 231 -19.51 10.22 -43.87
C THR A 231 -18.92 11.61 -43.67
N GLY A 232 -17.83 11.91 -44.38
CA GLY A 232 -17.05 13.15 -44.33
C GLY A 232 -17.79 14.44 -44.71
N ASN A 233 -19.09 14.57 -44.43
CA ASN A 233 -19.78 15.85 -44.40
C ASN A 233 -19.40 16.57 -43.11
N ALA A 234 -18.22 17.19 -43.14
CA ALA A 234 -17.98 18.36 -42.33
C ALA A 234 -19.01 19.41 -42.75
N THR A 235 -20.17 19.43 -42.11
CA THR A 235 -20.99 20.63 -42.10
C THR A 235 -20.10 21.71 -41.49
N ASP A 236 -19.72 22.71 -42.29
CA ASP A 236 -18.85 23.85 -41.99
C ASP A 236 -19.39 24.78 -40.89
N ASP A 237 -20.15 24.24 -39.94
CA ASP A 237 -20.62 24.94 -38.78
C ASP A 237 -19.51 24.94 -37.72
N LYS A 238 -18.56 25.87 -37.91
CA LYS A 238 -17.39 26.09 -37.07
C LYS A 238 -17.72 26.46 -35.62
N ASP A 239 -18.98 26.80 -35.32
CA ASP A 239 -19.40 27.35 -34.02
C ASP A 239 -20.14 26.34 -33.12
N SER A 240 -20.65 25.23 -33.67
CA SER A 240 -21.59 24.35 -32.95
C SER A 240 -20.96 23.12 -32.27
N ARG A 241 -19.72 22.73 -32.62
CA ARG A 241 -18.96 21.78 -31.79
C ARG A 241 -18.17 22.56 -30.75
N LYS A 242 -18.86 23.00 -29.70
CA LYS A 242 -18.21 23.25 -28.41
C LYS A 242 -17.59 21.93 -27.99
N LYS A 243 -16.33 21.69 -28.38
CA LYS A 243 -15.54 20.51 -28.03
C LYS A 243 -15.54 20.43 -26.51
N THR A 244 -16.42 19.61 -25.97
CA THR A 244 -16.52 19.38 -24.53
C THR A 244 -15.25 18.65 -24.14
N GLY A 245 -14.32 19.35 -23.48
CA GLY A 245 -13.12 18.72 -22.96
C GLY A 245 -13.47 17.87 -21.73
N ILE A 246 -12.69 16.82 -21.50
CA ILE A 246 -12.79 15.96 -20.33
C ILE A 246 -11.78 16.45 -19.30
N VAL A 247 -12.26 16.74 -18.10
CA VAL A 247 -11.38 17.03 -16.96
C VAL A 247 -10.76 15.72 -16.48
N VAL A 248 -9.44 15.66 -16.37
CA VAL A 248 -8.72 14.53 -15.79
C VAL A 248 -8.84 14.61 -14.26
N PRO A 249 -9.46 13.63 -13.60
CA PRO A 249 -9.71 13.69 -12.16
C PRO A 249 -8.47 13.38 -11.33
N TYR A 250 -8.58 13.61 -10.02
CA TYR A 250 -7.54 13.28 -9.05
C TYR A 250 -7.11 11.81 -9.16
N ASN A 251 -5.81 11.57 -9.01
CA ASN A 251 -5.21 10.23 -9.09
C ASN A 251 -5.48 9.49 -10.43
N HIS A 252 -5.86 10.22 -11.49
CA HIS A 252 -6.00 9.68 -12.83
C HIS A 252 -5.08 10.41 -13.81
N ILE A 253 -4.86 9.78 -14.96
CA ILE A 253 -4.09 10.31 -16.09
C ILE A 253 -4.81 9.98 -17.39
N TRP A 254 -4.62 10.81 -18.40
CA TRP A 254 -5.05 10.55 -19.76
C TRP A 254 -3.87 10.07 -20.58
N VAL A 255 -3.98 8.89 -21.20
CA VAL A 255 -2.89 8.28 -21.96
C VAL A 255 -3.30 8.01 -23.40
N GLU A 256 -2.40 8.29 -24.35
CA GLU A 256 -2.65 8.09 -25.78
C GLU A 256 -1.46 7.42 -26.47
N GLY A 257 -1.71 6.80 -27.62
CA GLY A 257 -0.67 6.36 -28.54
C GLY A 257 -0.16 7.49 -29.43
N ASP A 258 1.11 7.42 -29.84
CA ASP A 258 1.73 8.42 -30.72
C ASP A 258 1.25 8.35 -32.19
N VAL A 259 0.52 7.29 -32.56
CA VAL A 259 0.01 7.09 -33.93
C VAL A 259 -1.07 8.13 -34.33
N GLY A 260 -1.64 8.86 -33.37
CA GLY A 260 -2.61 9.94 -33.60
C GLY A 260 -3.98 9.50 -34.17
N VAL A 261 -4.15 8.22 -34.52
CA VAL A 261 -5.38 7.65 -35.08
C VAL A 261 -6.05 6.72 -34.07
N ARG A 262 -7.29 7.05 -33.67
CA ARG A 262 -8.06 6.31 -32.66
C ARG A 262 -8.23 4.82 -32.96
N LYS A 263 -8.50 4.45 -34.22
CA LYS A 263 -8.65 3.04 -34.64
C LYS A 263 -7.35 2.23 -34.54
N LYS A 264 -6.18 2.89 -34.49
CA LYS A 264 -4.85 2.25 -34.43
C LYS A 264 -4.26 2.20 -33.01
N SER A 265 -4.92 2.81 -32.03
CA SER A 265 -4.48 2.83 -30.64
C SER A 265 -5.65 2.65 -29.68
N PHE A 266 -5.65 1.54 -28.95
CA PHE A 266 -6.61 1.32 -27.86
C PHE A 266 -6.07 1.96 -26.58
N ASP A 267 -6.57 3.16 -26.27
CA ASP A 267 -6.07 4.05 -25.23
C ASP A 267 -7.21 4.87 -24.56
N SER A 268 -6.89 5.98 -23.87
CA SER A 268 -7.90 6.79 -23.17
C SER A 268 -8.99 7.35 -24.08
N ASN A 269 -8.78 7.42 -25.41
CA ASN A 269 -9.84 7.75 -26.36
C ASN A 269 -10.90 6.64 -26.52
N TRP A 270 -10.74 5.49 -25.87
CA TRP A 270 -11.72 4.41 -25.85
C TRP A 270 -12.40 4.23 -24.50
N TYR A 271 -11.65 4.28 -23.40
CA TYR A 271 -12.15 3.99 -22.06
C TYR A 271 -12.04 5.17 -21.08
N GLY A 272 -11.47 6.31 -21.50
CA GLY A 272 -11.32 7.51 -20.68
C GLY A 272 -10.04 7.55 -19.83
N PRO A 273 -10.00 8.41 -18.80
CA PRO A 273 -8.82 8.54 -17.93
C PRO A 273 -8.61 7.28 -17.09
N ILE A 274 -7.35 6.91 -16.85
CA ILE A 274 -6.96 5.72 -16.06
C ILE A 274 -6.42 6.12 -14.70
N SER A 275 -6.65 5.28 -13.69
CA SER A 275 -6.06 5.46 -12.36
C SER A 275 -4.53 5.33 -12.42
N GLN A 276 -3.81 6.22 -11.73
CA GLN A 276 -2.34 6.18 -11.62
C GLN A 276 -1.84 4.87 -10.98
N ASN A 277 -2.67 4.20 -10.18
CA ASN A 277 -2.34 2.90 -9.59
C ASN A 277 -2.26 1.75 -10.60
N LEU A 278 -2.77 1.94 -11.84
CA LEU A 278 -2.63 0.94 -12.91
C LEU A 278 -1.27 1.04 -13.61
N VAL A 279 -0.51 2.11 -13.37
CA VAL A 279 0.81 2.30 -13.96
C VAL A 279 1.79 1.35 -13.30
N ASP A 280 2.45 0.50 -14.07
CA ASP A 280 3.47 -0.44 -13.58
C ASP A 280 4.87 0.18 -13.54
N GLY A 281 5.15 1.16 -14.40
CA GLY A 281 6.45 1.79 -14.49
C GLY A 281 6.60 2.80 -15.63
N PHE A 282 7.77 3.43 -15.69
CA PHE A 282 8.13 4.42 -16.69
C PHE A 282 9.17 3.89 -17.66
N VAL A 283 8.99 4.10 -18.95
CA VAL A 283 10.01 3.77 -19.94
C VAL A 283 11.11 4.84 -19.87
N LYS A 284 12.34 4.42 -19.57
CA LYS A 284 13.50 5.34 -19.45
C LYS A 284 14.48 5.21 -20.60
N ILE A 285 14.67 4.01 -21.12
CA ILE A 285 15.64 3.76 -22.19
C ILE A 285 14.96 2.89 -23.24
N VAL A 286 15.17 3.22 -24.50
CA VAL A 286 14.71 2.43 -25.64
C VAL A 286 15.94 1.99 -26.42
N LYS A 287 15.97 0.72 -26.80
CA LYS A 287 16.88 0.18 -27.80
C LYS A 287 16.10 -0.03 -29.07
N SER A 288 16.39 0.79 -30.08
CA SER A 288 15.91 0.59 -31.44
C SER A 288 17.05 0.12 -32.33
N LYS A 289 16.80 0.01 -33.64
CA LYS A 289 17.82 -0.38 -34.63
C LYS A 289 19.01 0.57 -34.63
N ASP A 290 18.74 1.87 -34.45
CA ASP A 290 19.75 2.94 -34.44
C ASP A 290 20.57 3.01 -33.13
N GLY A 291 20.27 2.15 -32.16
CA GLY A 291 20.99 2.05 -30.89
C GLY A 291 20.15 2.38 -29.66
N TRP A 292 20.84 2.68 -28.56
CA TRP A 292 20.21 3.02 -27.28
C TRP A 292 19.92 4.52 -27.21
N ARG A 293 18.69 4.88 -26.85
CA ARG A 293 18.26 6.25 -26.60
C ARG A 293 17.62 6.36 -25.21
N VAL A 294 18.00 7.41 -24.48
CA VAL A 294 17.39 7.74 -23.19
C VAL A 294 16.20 8.64 -23.46
N LEU A 295 15.04 8.30 -22.91
CA LEU A 295 13.87 9.16 -22.93
C LEU A 295 13.96 10.14 -21.77
N GLN A 296 14.23 11.41 -22.07
CA GLN A 296 14.26 12.47 -21.08
C GLN A 296 12.93 13.23 -21.10
N PRO A 297 12.21 13.34 -19.97
CA PRO A 297 10.88 13.99 -19.93
C PRO A 297 10.83 15.43 -20.48
N ASP A 298 11.98 16.10 -20.55
CA ASP A 298 12.17 17.52 -20.83
C ASP A 298 12.90 17.82 -22.15
N SER A 299 13.24 16.83 -22.98
CA SER A 299 13.84 17.10 -24.28
C SER A 299 12.80 17.61 -25.28
N GLU A 300 13.17 18.58 -26.14
CA GLU A 300 12.33 19.14 -27.22
C GLU A 300 11.64 18.07 -28.09
N THR A 301 12.23 16.87 -28.18
CA THR A 301 11.65 15.69 -28.85
C THR A 301 10.43 15.08 -28.16
N ASN A 302 10.32 15.19 -26.83
CA ASN A 302 9.13 14.78 -26.07
C ASN A 302 8.03 15.85 -26.08
N GLU A 303 8.29 17.04 -26.62
CA GLU A 303 7.30 18.11 -26.69
C GLU A 303 6.35 18.01 -27.90
N ILE A 304 6.56 17.07 -28.81
CA ILE A 304 5.87 17.01 -30.12
C ILE A 304 5.08 15.70 -30.30
N TYR A 305 4.34 15.25 -29.29
CA TYR A 305 3.35 14.18 -29.47
C TYR A 305 2.02 14.73 -30.04
N PRO A 306 1.22 13.91 -30.73
CA PRO A 306 0.07 14.39 -31.53
C PRO A 306 -0.89 15.29 -30.74
N ALA A 307 -1.27 14.90 -29.53
CA ALA A 307 -2.20 15.67 -28.70
C ALA A 307 -1.70 17.09 -28.36
N LYS A 308 -0.40 17.25 -28.09
CA LYS A 308 0.22 18.55 -27.82
C LYS A 308 0.32 19.40 -29.10
N ARG A 309 0.62 18.77 -30.24
CA ARG A 309 0.60 19.44 -31.58
C ARG A 309 -0.79 19.93 -31.96
N ASP A 310 -1.82 19.15 -31.68
CA ASP A 310 -3.20 19.46 -32.03
C ASP A 310 -3.84 20.52 -31.10
N GLY A 311 -3.14 20.94 -30.04
CA GLY A 311 -3.67 21.87 -29.04
C GLY A 311 -4.89 21.32 -28.29
N ARG A 312 -4.98 19.99 -28.13
CA ARG A 312 -6.14 19.32 -27.50
C ARG A 312 -6.10 19.30 -25.97
N VAL A 313 -4.99 19.72 -25.37
CA VAL A 313 -4.79 19.67 -23.92
C VAL A 313 -4.69 21.09 -23.37
N TYR A 314 -5.57 21.41 -22.42
CA TYR A 314 -5.50 22.63 -21.63
C TYR A 314 -4.94 22.28 -20.26
N GLU A 315 -3.71 22.73 -20.01
CA GLU A 315 -2.97 22.39 -18.80
C GLU A 315 -3.53 23.11 -17.56
N ASN A 316 -3.69 22.35 -16.46
CA ASN A 316 -4.12 22.85 -15.15
C ASN A 316 -5.40 23.72 -15.20
N ALA A 317 -6.31 23.40 -16.10
CA ALA A 317 -7.54 24.18 -16.30
C ALA A 317 -8.49 24.11 -15.09
N VAL A 318 -8.40 23.06 -14.26
CA VAL A 318 -9.28 22.85 -13.10
C VAL A 318 -8.47 22.50 -11.85
N ARG A 319 -8.38 23.45 -10.90
CA ARG A 319 -7.72 23.23 -9.60
C ARG A 319 -8.41 22.17 -8.75
N ASP A 320 -9.73 22.18 -8.71
CA ASP A 320 -10.52 21.27 -7.86
C ASP A 320 -10.26 19.79 -8.18
N ALA A 321 -9.98 19.47 -9.45
CA ALA A 321 -9.66 18.12 -9.87
C ALA A 321 -8.27 17.62 -9.42
N GLN A 322 -7.41 18.50 -8.88
CA GLN A 322 -6.14 18.12 -8.25
C GLN A 322 -6.27 17.83 -6.76
N ILE A 323 -7.38 18.21 -6.13
CA ILE A 323 -7.59 18.03 -4.71
C ILE A 323 -8.02 16.58 -4.46
N ASN A 324 -7.44 15.95 -3.44
CA ASN A 324 -7.89 14.62 -3.02
C ASN A 324 -9.35 14.71 -2.53
N PRO A 325 -10.29 13.93 -3.08
CA PRO A 325 -11.70 13.98 -2.69
C PRO A 325 -11.90 13.72 -1.19
N ASP A 326 -11.08 12.89 -0.56
CA ASP A 326 -11.16 12.64 0.88
C ASP A 326 -10.77 13.89 1.68
N GLN A 327 -9.75 14.63 1.23
CA GLN A 327 -9.36 15.89 1.86
C GLN A 327 -10.42 16.98 1.61
N GLN A 328 -11.01 17.02 0.42
CA GLN A 328 -12.09 17.95 0.10
C GLN A 328 -13.32 17.68 0.97
N ALA A 329 -13.69 16.40 1.16
CA ALA A 329 -14.81 15.99 2.01
C ALA A 329 -14.57 16.33 3.49
N LEU A 330 -13.35 16.14 3.98
CA LEU A 330 -12.95 16.58 5.33
C LEU A 330 -13.14 18.10 5.46
N ASN A 331 -12.58 18.88 4.52
CA ASN A 331 -12.67 20.34 4.56
C ASN A 331 -14.12 20.86 4.49
N GLN A 332 -15.00 20.22 3.72
CA GLN A 332 -16.42 20.58 3.63
C GLN A 332 -17.12 20.56 5.00
N GLY A 333 -16.79 19.60 5.89
CA GLY A 333 -17.35 19.55 7.24
C GLY A 333 -17.07 20.80 8.09
N TRP A 334 -15.98 21.52 7.80
CA TRP A 334 -15.59 22.75 8.46
C TRP A 334 -16.25 23.99 7.86
N VAL A 335 -16.53 23.95 6.56
CA VAL A 335 -17.21 25.02 5.82
C VAL A 335 -18.72 25.00 6.07
N ASP A 336 -19.34 23.80 6.14
CA ASP A 336 -20.78 23.59 6.27
C ASP A 336 -21.34 23.87 7.68
N GLY A 337 -20.48 24.32 8.62
CA GLY A 337 -20.85 24.62 10.01
C GLY A 337 -21.01 23.38 10.89
N THR A 338 -20.69 22.19 10.40
CA THR A 338 -20.72 20.94 11.21
C THR A 338 -19.66 20.98 12.31
N ALA A 339 -18.45 21.46 12.00
CA ALA A 339 -17.39 21.65 12.99
C ALA A 339 -17.79 22.65 14.09
N GLU A 340 -18.52 23.71 13.74
CA GLU A 340 -19.04 24.69 14.71
C GLU A 340 -20.07 24.06 15.66
N ARG A 341 -20.93 23.18 15.15
CA ARG A 341 -21.87 22.40 15.98
C ARG A 341 -21.13 21.44 16.91
N GLU A 342 -20.13 20.73 16.40
CA GLU A 342 -19.30 19.83 17.22
C GLU A 342 -18.58 20.63 18.33
N LEU A 343 -17.98 21.78 18.03
CA LEU A 343 -17.39 22.68 19.04
C LEU A 343 -18.40 23.09 20.12
N ASN A 344 -19.62 23.48 19.73
CA ASN A 344 -20.67 23.82 20.68
C ASN A 344 -21.07 22.61 21.55
N THR A 345 -21.13 21.40 20.97
CA THR A 345 -21.39 20.18 21.77
C THR A 345 -20.24 19.84 22.73
N LEU A 346 -18.98 20.10 22.35
CA LEU A 346 -17.83 19.93 23.22
C LEU A 346 -17.91 20.88 24.41
N ARG A 347 -18.25 22.15 24.16
CA ARG A 347 -18.47 23.15 25.21
C ARG A 347 -19.61 22.76 26.15
N MET A 348 -20.72 22.23 25.62
CA MET A 348 -21.84 21.76 26.44
C MET A 348 -21.50 20.52 27.28
N LYS A 349 -20.65 19.62 26.76
CA LYS A 349 -20.29 18.35 27.42
C LYS A 349 -18.96 18.41 28.15
N ARG A 350 -18.39 19.61 28.37
CA ARG A 350 -17.05 19.82 28.91
C ARG A 350 -16.73 18.99 30.15
N ASP A 351 -17.69 18.87 31.06
CA ASP A 351 -17.52 18.15 32.33
C ASP A 351 -17.62 16.62 32.18
N VAL A 352 -18.35 16.16 31.16
CA VAL A 352 -18.59 14.74 30.90
C VAL A 352 -17.49 14.15 30.01
N LEU A 353 -16.81 14.98 29.20
CA LEU A 353 -15.77 14.56 28.26
C LEU A 353 -14.71 13.64 28.90
N PRO A 354 -14.08 13.97 30.04
CA PRO A 354 -13.05 13.11 30.64
C PRO A 354 -13.57 11.72 31.04
N THR A 355 -14.84 11.62 31.45
CA THR A 355 -15.46 10.33 31.79
C THR A 355 -15.83 9.52 30.55
N SER A 356 -16.25 10.18 29.47
CA SER A 356 -16.59 9.54 28.20
C SER A 356 -15.38 8.98 27.46
N MET A 357 -14.18 9.52 27.69
CA MET A 357 -12.91 9.05 27.13
C MET A 357 -12.46 7.67 27.64
N ARG A 358 -13.18 7.09 28.61
CA ARG A 358 -12.97 5.70 29.04
C ARG A 358 -13.38 4.69 27.98
N ASP A 359 -14.30 5.06 27.09
CA ASP A 359 -14.67 4.24 25.93
C ASP A 359 -13.61 4.42 24.82
N PRO A 360 -12.94 3.33 24.37
CA PRO A 360 -11.95 3.41 23.31
C PRO A 360 -12.51 3.93 21.98
N GLY A 361 -13.79 3.70 21.68
CA GLY A 361 -14.43 4.19 20.46
C GLY A 361 -14.61 5.71 20.50
N MET A 362 -15.11 6.23 21.61
CA MET A 362 -15.27 7.67 21.82
C MET A 362 -13.91 8.40 21.85
N LEU A 363 -12.91 7.81 22.52
CA LEU A 363 -11.55 8.34 22.55
C LEU A 363 -10.94 8.42 21.14
N ALA A 364 -11.17 7.41 20.29
CA ALA A 364 -10.71 7.44 18.90
C ALA A 364 -11.39 8.56 18.10
N LYS A 365 -12.70 8.78 18.27
CA LYS A 365 -13.43 9.88 17.63
C LYS A 365 -12.90 11.25 18.08
N LEU A 366 -12.65 11.45 19.38
CA LEU A 366 -12.13 12.72 19.89
C LEU A 366 -10.70 12.97 19.41
N ARG A 367 -9.88 11.93 19.26
CA ARG A 367 -8.53 12.04 18.68
C ARG A 367 -8.57 12.41 17.21
N SER A 368 -9.45 11.79 16.41
CA SER A 368 -9.58 12.15 15.00
C SER A 368 -10.00 13.61 14.85
N LEU A 369 -10.97 14.06 15.64
CA LEU A 369 -11.42 15.45 15.64
C LEU A 369 -10.31 16.44 16.04
N TYR A 370 -9.49 16.09 17.04
CA TYR A 370 -8.33 16.90 17.44
C TYR A 370 -7.28 16.97 16.32
N GLN A 371 -6.96 15.84 15.68
CA GLN A 371 -5.99 15.80 14.58
C GLN A 371 -6.47 16.62 13.39
N GLU A 372 -7.76 16.55 13.07
CA GLU A 372 -8.39 17.31 12.00
C GLU A 372 -8.40 18.82 12.28
N ALA A 373 -8.68 19.22 13.53
CA ALA A 373 -8.55 20.61 13.96
C ALA A 373 -7.10 21.12 13.80
N ALA A 374 -6.12 20.31 14.19
CA ALA A 374 -4.71 20.66 14.08
C ALA A 374 -4.26 20.83 12.62
N THR A 375 -4.73 19.97 11.69
CA THR A 375 -4.41 20.13 10.25
C THR A 375 -5.06 21.38 9.64
N ASN A 376 -6.22 21.77 10.16
CA ASN A 376 -6.98 22.90 9.62
C ASN A 376 -6.55 24.25 10.20
N MET A 377 -5.62 24.29 11.17
CA MET A 377 -4.98 25.53 11.62
C MET A 377 -4.08 26.18 10.56
N ASP A 378 -3.58 25.38 9.62
CA ASP A 378 -2.70 25.85 8.53
C ASP A 378 -3.49 26.44 7.35
N ILE A 379 -4.83 26.37 7.37
CA ILE A 379 -5.71 26.92 6.34
C ILE A 379 -5.84 28.44 6.53
N GLU A 380 -5.84 29.20 5.43
CA GLU A 380 -5.88 30.67 5.41
C GLU A 380 -7.23 31.28 5.84
N ASP A 381 -8.30 30.48 5.96
CA ASP A 381 -9.63 30.97 6.33
C ASP A 381 -9.74 31.24 7.84
N ASP A 382 -9.90 32.51 8.20
CA ASP A 382 -10.04 32.99 9.58
C ASP A 382 -11.16 32.28 10.35
N LYS A 383 -12.29 31.96 9.70
CA LYS A 383 -13.42 31.31 10.38
C LYS A 383 -13.07 29.87 10.74
N VAL A 384 -12.48 29.14 9.79
CA VAL A 384 -12.05 27.75 10.00
C VAL A 384 -10.98 27.69 11.09
N ARG A 385 -10.03 28.62 11.05
CA ARG A 385 -8.94 28.73 12.02
C ARG A 385 -9.45 28.97 13.45
N GLN A 386 -10.45 29.83 13.63
CA GLN A 386 -11.06 30.09 14.95
C GLN A 386 -11.78 28.85 15.50
N ILE A 387 -12.54 28.15 14.65
CA ILE A 387 -13.24 26.92 15.05
C ILE A 387 -12.22 25.82 15.41
N ALA A 388 -11.19 25.65 14.59
CA ALA A 388 -10.10 24.71 14.83
C ALA A 388 -9.38 24.98 16.16
N ALA A 389 -9.04 26.24 16.43
CA ALA A 389 -8.44 26.65 17.70
C ALA A 389 -9.34 26.34 18.90
N GLY A 390 -10.65 26.62 18.79
CA GLY A 390 -11.62 26.32 19.84
C GLY A 390 -11.73 24.81 20.13
N ILE A 391 -11.74 23.98 19.08
CA ILE A 391 -11.79 22.52 19.23
C ILE A 391 -10.50 22.00 19.87
N GLU A 392 -9.34 22.48 19.43
CA GLU A 392 -8.05 22.07 19.96
C GLU A 392 -7.92 22.41 21.46
N GLU A 393 -8.38 23.58 21.87
CA GLU A 393 -8.36 24.03 23.27
C GLU A 393 -9.28 23.17 24.15
N GLU A 394 -10.54 22.98 23.75
CA GLU A 394 -11.50 22.21 24.53
C GLU A 394 -11.09 20.73 24.65
N LEU A 395 -10.69 20.11 23.53
CA LEU A 395 -10.25 18.71 23.54
C LEU A 395 -8.91 18.54 24.26
N GLY A 396 -7.95 19.43 24.06
CA GLY A 396 -6.66 19.39 24.73
C GLY A 396 -6.82 19.44 26.26
N SER A 397 -7.66 20.36 26.75
CA SER A 397 -7.96 20.46 28.19
C SER A 397 -8.68 19.22 28.73
N ALA A 398 -9.59 18.62 27.94
CA ALA A 398 -10.29 17.41 28.31
C ALA A 398 -9.37 16.18 28.35
N PHE A 399 -8.42 16.07 27.41
CA PHE A 399 -7.41 15.00 27.41
C PHE A 399 -6.50 15.09 28.63
N GLU A 400 -6.05 16.28 29.00
CA GLU A 400 -5.21 16.50 30.19
C GLU A 400 -5.93 16.13 31.49
N LYS A 401 -7.23 16.45 31.59
CA LYS A 401 -8.09 16.04 32.71
C LYS A 401 -8.29 14.51 32.76
N ALA A 402 -8.30 13.85 31.60
CA ALA A 402 -8.36 12.39 31.50
C ALA A 402 -7.01 11.69 31.74
N GLY A 403 -5.92 12.43 31.97
CA GLY A 403 -4.58 11.88 32.18
C GLY A 403 -3.87 11.46 30.88
N LEU A 404 -4.27 12.04 29.75
CA LEU A 404 -3.61 11.90 28.46
C LEU A 404 -2.76 13.16 28.18
N ASN A 405 -1.85 13.06 27.21
CA ASN A 405 -1.17 14.24 26.67
C ASN A 405 -2.19 15.14 25.94
N ARG A 406 -1.86 16.42 25.72
CA ARG A 406 -2.73 17.38 25.02
C ARG A 406 -3.15 16.93 23.61
N ASN A 407 -2.32 16.12 22.95
CA ASN A 407 -2.61 15.49 21.66
C ASN A 407 -3.43 14.18 21.76
N GLY A 408 -3.95 13.85 22.94
CA GLY A 408 -4.69 12.63 23.24
C GLY A 408 -3.83 11.37 23.30
N SER A 409 -2.51 11.44 23.14
CA SER A 409 -1.61 10.27 23.26
C SER A 409 -1.43 9.83 24.71
N ARG A 410 -1.10 8.54 24.90
CA ARG A 410 -0.86 7.98 26.24
C ARG A 410 0.45 8.55 26.79
N SER A 411 0.41 9.15 27.97
CA SER A 411 1.62 9.66 28.63
C SER A 411 2.55 8.48 28.96
N LEU A 412 3.77 8.49 28.42
CA LEU A 412 4.80 7.49 28.72
C LEU A 412 5.49 7.74 30.07
N LEU A 413 5.25 8.89 30.69
CA LEU A 413 5.80 9.26 31.99
C LEU A 413 4.72 9.17 33.07
N PRO A 414 4.99 8.54 34.22
CA PRO A 414 4.11 8.62 35.37
C PRO A 414 4.06 10.09 35.82
N ARG A 415 2.87 10.68 35.80
CA ARG A 415 2.64 12.02 36.36
C ARG A 415 2.99 11.96 37.84
N GLN A 416 3.88 12.84 38.30
CA GLN A 416 4.14 13.02 39.73
C GLN A 416 2.81 13.37 40.41
N GLY A 417 2.23 12.39 41.08
CA GLY A 417 0.99 12.57 41.83
C GLY A 417 1.23 13.39 43.11
N PRO A 418 0.18 13.65 43.89
CA PRO A 418 0.24 14.42 45.15
C PRO A 418 1.29 13.95 46.16
N VAL A 419 1.82 12.73 46.01
CA VAL A 419 2.94 12.18 46.78
C VAL A 419 4.21 13.03 46.67
N ALA A 420 4.51 13.60 45.49
CA ALA A 420 5.69 14.45 45.33
C ALA A 420 5.59 15.77 46.11
N VAL A 421 4.37 16.32 46.23
CA VAL A 421 4.11 17.53 47.02
C VAL A 421 4.19 17.23 48.52
N GLU A 422 3.73 16.05 48.96
CA GLU A 422 3.88 15.62 50.36
C GLU A 422 5.34 15.37 50.76
N GLU A 423 6.15 14.77 49.88
CA GLU A 423 7.58 14.56 50.14
C GLU A 423 8.36 15.89 50.22
N GLU A 424 8.06 16.86 49.35
CA GLU A 424 8.66 18.20 49.42
C GLU A 424 8.28 18.93 50.71
N VAL A 425 7.02 18.86 51.13
CA VAL A 425 6.54 19.46 52.39
C VAL A 425 7.18 18.76 53.61
N ALA A 426 7.36 17.43 53.56
CA ALA A 426 8.05 16.68 54.61
C ALA A 426 9.53 17.06 54.70
N GLN A 427 10.21 17.24 53.57
CA GLN A 427 11.61 17.69 53.53
C GLN A 427 11.78 19.13 54.04
N GLN A 428 10.84 20.02 53.72
CA GLN A 428 10.84 21.39 54.26
C GLN A 428 10.65 21.40 55.79
N ARG A 429 9.75 20.56 56.32
CA ARG A 429 9.56 20.40 57.77
C ARG A 429 10.81 19.85 58.46
N LEU A 430 11.49 18.88 57.84
CA LEU A 430 12.74 18.32 58.36
C LEU A 430 13.85 19.37 58.42
N ARG A 431 14.01 20.18 57.37
CA ARG A 431 15.00 21.28 57.33
C ARG A 431 14.73 22.32 58.41
N ALA A 432 13.48 22.74 58.58
CA ALA A 432 13.09 23.69 59.62
C ALA A 432 13.33 23.15 61.04
N TYR A 433 13.21 21.84 61.25
CA TYR A 433 13.54 21.19 62.51
C TYR A 433 15.05 21.20 62.78
N LEU A 434 15.87 20.85 61.77
CA LEU A 434 17.32 20.83 61.90
C LEU A 434 17.91 22.21 62.19
N GLU A 435 17.42 23.27 61.52
CA GLU A 435 17.83 24.65 61.81
C GLU A 435 17.50 25.10 63.24
N LYS A 436 16.37 24.64 63.79
CA LYS A 436 16.01 24.92 65.20
C LYS A 436 16.95 24.22 66.17
N VAL A 437 17.35 22.98 65.87
CA VAL A 437 18.28 22.22 66.71
C VAL A 437 19.67 22.87 66.68
N GLU A 438 20.14 23.31 65.51
CA GLU A 438 21.42 24.01 65.40
C GLU A 438 21.45 25.35 66.15
N LYS A 439 20.35 26.10 66.18
CA LYS A 439 20.24 27.34 66.97
C LYS A 439 20.13 27.14 68.49
N SER A 440 19.88 25.91 68.93
CA SER A 440 19.78 25.55 70.36
C SER A 440 21.07 25.02 70.97
N LYS A 441 22.12 24.84 70.16
CA LYS A 441 23.51 24.62 70.60
C LYS A 441 24.26 25.95 70.55
#